data_AF-F9DH12-F1
#
_entry.id   AF-F9DH12-F1
#
_cell.length_a   1.000
_cell.length_b   1.000
_cell.length_c   1.000
_cell.angle_alpha   90.00
_cell.angle_beta   90.00
_cell.angle_gamma   90.00
#
_symmetry.space_group_name_H-M   'P 1'
#
loop_
_entity.id
_entity.type
_entity.pdbx_description
1 polymer ?
#
loop_
_entity_poly.entity_id
_entity_poly.type
_entity_poly.pdbx_seq_one_letter_code
_entity_poly.pdbx_strand_id
1 'polypeptide(L)'
;MQEVKAPIIGIDRHRLTTDGEGVTTLVAFHGCPLHCKYCLNPQCLSPNGVLRTITPSKLYSEIEIDDLYFVATGGGICFGGGEPLLHSKFIEEFVKIMNPEWSIILETSLNVPLKQLKMVAPLVR
;
A
#
# COMPACT_ATOMS: atom_id res chain seq x y z
N MET A 1 7.44 20.52 7.52
CA MET A 1 6.51 20.08 6.45
C MET A 1 5.45 19.21 7.09
N GLN A 2 4.15 19.40 6.77
CA GLN A 2 3.14 18.45 7.22
C GLN A 2 3.37 17.10 6.55
N GLU A 3 3.43 16.04 7.36
CA GLU A 3 3.60 14.67 6.88
C GLU A 3 2.37 14.28 6.03
N VAL A 4 2.62 13.66 4.87
CA VAL A 4 1.53 13.17 4.00
C VAL A 4 0.74 12.09 4.74
N LYS A 5 -0.57 12.13 4.56
CA LYS A 5 -1.52 11.25 5.22
C LYS A 5 -2.34 10.52 4.18
N ALA A 6 -2.61 9.23 4.41
CA ALA A 6 -3.47 8.43 3.55
C ALA A 6 -4.57 7.74 4.38
N PRO A 7 -5.83 7.78 3.92
CA PRO A 7 -6.90 6.99 4.51
C PRO A 7 -6.75 5.51 4.12
N ILE A 8 -6.85 4.62 5.10
CA ILE A 8 -6.78 3.18 4.90
C ILE A 8 -8.07 2.52 5.39
N ILE A 9 -8.40 1.39 4.77
CA ILE A 9 -9.49 0.51 5.18
C ILE A 9 -8.99 -0.66 6.04
N GLY A 10 -7.69 -0.93 6.02
CA GLY A 10 -7.09 -2.01 6.81
C GLY A 10 -5.59 -2.17 6.57
N ILE A 11 -4.95 -2.89 7.48
CA ILE A 11 -3.60 -3.44 7.33
C ILE A 11 -3.73 -4.93 7.62
N ASP A 12 -3.37 -5.76 6.67
CA ASP A 12 -3.42 -7.22 6.79
C ASP A 12 -2.00 -7.78 6.71
N ARG A 13 -1.53 -8.38 7.80
CA ARG A 13 -0.14 -8.80 7.99
C ARG A 13 0.02 -10.29 7.73
N HIS A 14 1.22 -10.69 7.34
CA HIS A 14 1.59 -12.08 7.10
C HIS A 14 0.76 -12.77 6.01
N ARG A 15 0.42 -12.04 4.95
CA ARG A 15 -0.16 -12.64 3.75
C ARG A 15 0.89 -13.51 3.06
N LEU A 16 0.47 -14.69 2.63
CA LEU A 16 1.33 -15.69 1.99
C LEU A 16 0.78 -15.96 0.58
N THR A 17 1.66 -15.84 -0.43
CA THR A 17 1.41 -16.21 -1.84
C THR A 17 0.15 -15.61 -2.48
N THR A 18 -0.40 -14.52 -1.92
CA THR A 18 -1.60 -13.86 -2.47
C THR A 18 -1.29 -12.51 -3.09
N ASP A 19 -0.36 -11.76 -2.49
CA ASP A 19 0.02 -10.41 -2.91
C ASP A 19 1.54 -10.38 -3.13
N GLY A 20 2.02 -11.06 -4.17
CA GLY A 20 3.45 -11.19 -4.46
C GLY A 20 4.13 -12.41 -3.81
N GLU A 21 5.44 -12.48 -3.99
CA GLU A 21 6.30 -13.53 -3.44
C GLU A 21 6.66 -13.26 -1.97
N GLY A 22 6.91 -14.33 -1.21
CA GLY A 22 7.27 -14.24 0.20
C GLY A 22 6.10 -13.91 1.13
N VAL A 23 6.45 -13.46 2.34
CA VAL A 23 5.52 -12.95 3.35
C VAL A 23 5.31 -11.47 3.09
N THR A 24 4.06 -11.03 2.93
CA THR A 24 3.76 -9.62 2.67
C THR A 24 2.75 -9.04 3.65
N THR A 25 2.82 -7.74 3.84
CA THR A 25 1.79 -6.97 4.55
C THR A 25 1.04 -6.10 3.55
N LEU A 26 -0.28 -6.31 3.44
CA LEU A 26 -1.16 -5.49 2.63
C LEU A 26 -1.55 -4.24 3.41
N VAL A 27 -1.28 -3.07 2.82
CA VAL A 27 -1.86 -1.79 3.23
C VAL A 27 -2.96 -1.44 2.25
N ALA A 28 -4.20 -1.59 2.71
CA ALA A 28 -5.38 -1.38 1.89
C ALA A 28 -5.85 0.07 1.98
N PHE A 29 -5.59 0.87 0.94
CA PHE A 29 -6.01 2.25 0.87
C PHE A 29 -7.51 2.40 0.61
N HIS A 30 -8.06 3.51 1.11
CA HIS A 30 -9.39 3.98 0.77
C HIS A 30 -9.36 4.84 -0.51
N GLY A 31 -10.46 4.81 -1.27
CA GLY A 31 -10.64 5.54 -2.52
C GLY A 31 -10.25 4.73 -3.76
N CYS A 32 -11.13 4.72 -4.77
CA CYS A 32 -10.86 4.14 -6.08
C CYS A 32 -11.66 4.92 -7.13
N PRO A 33 -11.08 5.22 -8.31
CA PRO A 33 -11.80 5.92 -9.38
C PRO A 33 -12.73 5.00 -10.17
N LEU A 34 -12.69 3.69 -9.92
CA LEU A 34 -13.52 2.68 -10.57
C LEU A 34 -14.69 2.26 -9.68
N HIS A 35 -15.78 1.82 -10.33
CA HIS A 35 -16.97 1.25 -9.69
C HIS A 35 -17.23 -0.17 -10.23
N CYS A 36 -16.25 -1.06 -10.06
CA CYS A 36 -16.31 -2.42 -10.59
C CYS A 36 -17.54 -3.19 -10.04
N LYS A 37 -18.26 -3.89 -10.92
CA LYS A 37 -19.45 -4.69 -10.57
C LYS A 37 -19.17 -5.75 -9.50
N TYR A 38 -17.97 -6.31 -9.50
CA TYR A 38 -17.52 -7.37 -8.59
C TYR A 38 -16.35 -6.90 -7.71
N CYS A 39 -16.37 -5.63 -7.29
CA CYS A 39 -15.34 -5.10 -6.39
C CYS A 39 -15.27 -5.93 -5.11
N LEU A 40 -14.08 -6.41 -4.75
CA LEU A 40 -13.84 -7.12 -3.49
C LEU A 40 -13.86 -6.17 -2.28
N ASN A 41 -13.59 -4.89 -2.51
CA ASN A 41 -13.49 -3.86 -1.47
C ASN A 41 -14.49 -2.70 -1.71
N PRO A 42 -15.81 -2.94 -1.78
CA PRO A 42 -16.79 -1.87 -2.02
C PRO A 42 -16.76 -0.78 -0.94
N GLN A 43 -16.28 -1.10 0.27
CA GLN A 43 -16.07 -0.13 1.35
C GLN A 43 -15.05 0.96 1.01
N CYS A 44 -14.10 0.73 0.09
CA CYS A 44 -13.17 1.77 -0.39
C CYS A 44 -13.88 2.94 -1.08
N LEU A 45 -15.15 2.80 -1.46
CA LEU A 45 -15.94 3.83 -2.15
C LEU A 45 -16.88 4.59 -1.20
N SER A 46 -16.99 4.15 0.06
CA SER A 46 -17.89 4.75 1.04
C SER A 46 -17.11 5.57 2.07
N PRO A 47 -17.53 6.80 2.43
CA PRO A 47 -16.89 7.56 3.50
C PRO A 47 -16.79 6.79 4.83
N ASN A 48 -17.78 5.94 5.11
CA ASN A 48 -17.82 5.11 6.32
C ASN A 48 -16.86 3.91 6.27
N GLY A 49 -16.25 3.64 5.11
CA GLY A 49 -15.25 2.59 4.96
C GLY A 49 -13.85 2.99 5.40
N VAL A 50 -13.60 4.27 5.69
CA VAL A 50 -12.31 4.72 6.23
C VAL A 50 -12.18 4.21 7.66
N LEU A 51 -11.22 3.31 7.89
CA LEU A 51 -10.89 2.83 9.23
C LEU A 51 -10.13 3.91 10.00
N ARG A 52 -9.01 4.38 9.43
CA ARG A 52 -8.19 5.45 9.98
C ARG A 52 -7.33 6.10 8.90
N THR A 53 -6.74 7.24 9.27
CA THR A 53 -5.73 7.93 8.46
C THR A 53 -4.35 7.70 9.06
N ILE A 54 -3.38 7.33 8.23
CA ILE A 54 -2.02 6.96 8.66
C ILE A 54 -0.97 7.83 7.97
N THR A 55 0.21 7.97 8.59
CA THR A 55 1.41 8.60 8.01
C THR A 55 2.46 7.54 7.67
N PRO A 56 3.43 7.81 6.76
CA PRO A 56 4.50 6.88 6.44
C PRO A 56 5.26 6.39 7.68
N SER A 57 5.68 7.30 8.56
CA SER A 57 6.42 6.94 9.78
C SER A 57 5.60 6.05 10.70
N LYS A 58 4.29 6.32 10.83
CA LYS A 58 3.41 5.49 11.65
C LYS A 58 3.22 4.11 11.04
N LEU A 59 3.04 4.02 9.74
CA LEU A 59 2.95 2.74 9.03
C LEU A 59 4.22 1.91 9.23
N TYR A 60 5.39 2.52 9.05
CA TYR A 60 6.68 1.85 9.26
C TYR A 60 6.77 1.25 10.67
N SER A 61 6.47 2.05 11.71
CA SER A 61 6.50 1.59 13.11
C SER A 61 5.53 0.43 13.42
N GLU A 62 4.45 0.29 12.65
CA GLU A 62 3.47 -0.78 12.84
C GLU A 62 3.89 -2.09 12.19
N ILE A 63 4.69 -2.03 11.12
CA ILE A 63 5.03 -3.20 10.30
C ILE A 63 6.50 -3.61 10.38
N GLU A 64 7.38 -2.79 10.98
CA GLU A 64 8.80 -3.14 11.17
C GLU A 64 9.00 -4.40 12.03
N ILE A 65 8.02 -4.75 12.85
CA ILE A 65 8.00 -6.01 13.59
C ILE A 65 8.03 -7.25 12.69
N ASP A 66 7.68 -7.11 11.40
CA ASP A 66 7.67 -8.18 10.40
C ASP A 66 8.97 -8.23 9.57
N ASP A 67 9.94 -7.36 9.84
CA ASP A 67 11.20 -7.21 9.08
C ASP A 67 11.89 -8.56 8.80
N LEU A 68 12.01 -9.40 9.83
CA LEU A 68 12.65 -10.71 9.69
C LEU A 68 11.95 -11.60 8.67
N TYR A 69 10.61 -11.55 8.58
CA TYR A 69 9.86 -12.34 7.61
C TYR A 69 10.03 -11.79 6.20
N PHE A 70 9.99 -10.47 6.05
CA PHE A 70 10.18 -9.81 4.75
C PHE A 70 11.55 -10.17 4.18
N VAL A 71 12.60 -9.95 4.96
CA VAL A 71 13.98 -10.22 4.53
C VAL A 71 14.20 -11.72 4.26
N ALA A 72 13.74 -12.61 5.15
CA ALA A 72 13.98 -14.05 5.00
C ALA A 72 13.27 -14.67 3.80
N THR A 73 12.18 -14.07 3.34
CA THR A 73 11.33 -14.63 2.28
C THR A 73 11.34 -13.86 0.98
N GLY A 74 12.09 -12.74 0.91
CA GLY A 74 12.05 -11.81 -0.24
C GLY A 74 10.71 -11.06 -0.36
N GLY A 75 9.94 -11.01 0.73
CA GLY A 75 8.66 -10.34 0.81
C GLY A 75 8.78 -8.87 1.19
N GLY A 76 7.71 -8.29 1.74
CA GLY A 76 7.68 -6.88 2.07
C GLY A 76 6.27 -6.31 2.17
N ILE A 77 6.02 -5.20 1.48
CA ILE A 77 4.76 -4.49 1.57
C ILE A 77 4.03 -4.51 0.22
N CYS A 78 2.73 -4.78 0.28
CA CYS A 78 1.81 -4.62 -0.83
C CYS A 78 0.90 -3.42 -0.56
N PHE A 79 0.84 -2.46 -1.48
CA PHE A 79 -0.16 -1.40 -1.45
C PHE A 79 -1.33 -1.74 -2.38
N GLY A 80 -2.54 -1.73 -1.84
CA GLY A 80 -3.75 -2.11 -2.60
C GLY A 80 -5.03 -1.55 -1.97
N GLY A 81 -6.07 -2.38 -1.91
CA GLY A 81 -7.39 -2.01 -1.37
C GLY A 81 -8.27 -1.36 -2.43
N GLY A 82 -8.24 -0.03 -2.51
CA GLY A 82 -8.85 0.76 -3.57
C GLY A 82 -7.90 0.93 -4.75
N GLU A 83 -7.54 2.17 -5.07
CA GLU A 83 -6.50 2.48 -6.06
C GLU A 83 -5.28 3.11 -5.36
N PRO A 84 -4.20 2.33 -5.14
CA PRO A 84 -3.04 2.80 -4.39
C PRO A 84 -2.34 4.00 -5.04
N LEU A 85 -2.39 4.13 -6.38
CA LEU A 85 -1.73 5.22 -7.08
C LEU A 85 -2.38 6.61 -6.84
N LEU A 86 -3.59 6.66 -6.27
CA LEU A 86 -4.15 7.91 -5.74
C LEU A 86 -3.29 8.48 -4.60
N HIS A 87 -2.53 7.61 -3.93
CA HIS A 87 -1.67 7.93 -2.78
C HIS A 87 -0.18 7.81 -3.13
N SER A 88 0.21 8.01 -4.39
CA SER A 88 1.60 7.85 -4.87
C SER A 88 2.64 8.61 -4.05
N LYS A 89 2.32 9.84 -3.61
CA LYS A 89 3.22 10.62 -2.75
C LYS A 89 3.42 9.98 -1.37
N PHE A 90 2.39 9.36 -0.81
CA PHE A 90 2.52 8.62 0.45
C PHE A 90 3.49 7.44 0.27
N ILE A 91 3.32 6.68 -0.83
CA ILE A 91 4.17 5.53 -1.16
C ILE A 91 5.62 5.97 -1.32
N GLU A 92 5.87 7.06 -2.06
CA GLU A 92 7.22 7.62 -2.23
C GLU A 92 7.87 8.00 -0.89
N GLU A 93 7.13 8.69 0.00
CA GLU A 93 7.64 9.06 1.33
C GLU A 93 7.88 7.84 2.23
N PHE A 94 7.04 6.80 2.12
CA PHE A 94 7.25 5.55 2.84
C PHE A 94 8.51 4.82 2.36
N VAL A 95 8.74 4.77 1.05
CA VAL A 95 9.93 4.12 0.47
C VAL A 95 11.23 4.82 0.89
N LYS A 96 11.19 6.11 1.23
CA LYS A 96 12.37 6.82 1.75
C LYS A 96 12.81 6.36 3.14
N ILE A 97 11.92 5.77 3.93
CA ILE A 97 12.18 5.37 5.32
C ILE A 97 12.15 3.85 5.55
N MET A 98 11.63 3.08 4.59
CA MET A 98 11.57 1.63 4.70
C MET A 98 12.96 0.97 4.70
N ASN A 99 13.05 -0.27 5.19
CA ASN A 99 14.22 -1.09 4.95
C ASN A 99 14.34 -1.37 3.43
N PRO A 100 15.48 -1.05 2.78
CA PRO A 100 15.66 -1.21 1.34
C PRO A 100 15.61 -2.65 0.83
N GLU A 101 15.72 -3.64 1.73
CA GLU A 101 15.62 -5.08 1.41
C GLU A 101 14.17 -5.57 1.27
N TRP A 102 13.18 -4.79 1.70
CA TRP A 102 11.77 -5.17 1.53
C TRP A 102 11.32 -4.93 0.09
N SER A 103 10.59 -5.89 -0.46
CA SER A 103 9.92 -5.76 -1.76
C SER A 103 8.73 -4.79 -1.68
N ILE A 104 8.50 -4.05 -2.76
CA ILE A 104 7.32 -3.18 -2.94
C ILE A 104 6.42 -3.79 -4.00
N ILE A 105 5.19 -4.13 -3.63
CA ILE A 105 4.16 -4.64 -4.54
C ILE A 105 3.03 -3.60 -4.63
N LEU A 106 2.49 -3.42 -5.85
CA LEU A 106 1.36 -2.52 -6.11
C LEU A 106 0.21 -3.29 -6.79
N GLU A 107 -0.91 -3.41 -6.10
CA GLU A 107 -2.16 -3.94 -6.64
C GLU A 107 -2.99 -2.77 -7.19
N THR A 108 -2.77 -2.43 -8.46
CA THR A 108 -3.32 -1.22 -9.10
C THR A 108 -4.14 -1.54 -10.34
N SER A 109 -5.20 -0.75 -10.58
CA SER A 109 -5.97 -0.77 -11.82
C SER A 109 -5.37 0.12 -12.92
N LEU A 110 -4.35 0.92 -12.57
CA LEU A 110 -3.72 1.94 -13.42
C LEU A 110 -4.68 3.03 -13.92
N ASN A 111 -5.90 3.13 -13.39
CA ASN A 111 -6.88 4.15 -13.77
C ASN A 111 -6.60 5.51 -13.11
N VAL A 112 -5.39 6.04 -13.32
CA VAL A 112 -4.90 7.31 -12.77
C VAL A 112 -4.07 8.05 -13.83
N PRO A 113 -3.84 9.36 -13.67
CA PRO A 113 -2.90 10.08 -14.53
C PRO A 113 -1.50 9.45 -14.50
N LEU A 114 -0.87 9.29 -15.68
CA LEU A 114 0.44 8.66 -15.85
C LEU A 114 1.55 9.22 -14.94
N LYS A 115 1.45 10.48 -14.52
CA LYS A 115 2.38 11.10 -13.55
C LYS A 115 2.48 10.33 -12.24
N GLN A 116 1.37 9.72 -11.78
CA GLN A 116 1.33 8.96 -10.54
C GLN A 116 2.11 7.66 -10.69
N LEU A 117 1.87 6.93 -11.78
CA LEU A 117 2.62 5.72 -12.10
C LEU A 117 4.12 6.02 -12.25
N LYS A 118 4.50 7.09 -12.95
CA LYS A 118 5.91 7.47 -13.13
C LYS A 118 6.63 7.77 -11.81
N MET A 119 5.91 8.20 -10.77
CA MET A 119 6.48 8.49 -9.45
C MET A 119 6.89 7.20 -8.72
N VAL A 120 6.07 6.15 -8.81
CA VAL A 120 6.26 4.93 -8.01
C VAL A 120 6.80 3.74 -8.80
N ALA A 121 6.67 3.71 -10.12
CA ALA A 121 7.16 2.60 -10.95
C ALA A 121 8.65 2.27 -10.73
N PRO A 122 9.57 3.24 -10.55
CA PRO A 122 10.97 2.94 -10.25
C PRO A 122 11.21 2.35 -8.84
N LEU A 123 10.20 2.40 -7.96
CA LEU A 123 10.28 1.95 -6.57
C LEU A 123 9.86 0.48 -6.40
N VAL A 124 9.09 -0.04 -7.35
CA VAL A 124 8.66 -1.45 -7.41
C VAL A 124 9.86 -2.29 -7.85
N ARG A 125 10.22 -3.29 -7.06
CA ARG A 125 11.36 -4.20 -7.29
C ARG A 125 10.94 -5.63 -7.06
#